data_AF-A0A453R1L9-F1
#
_entry.id   AF-A0A453R1L9-F1
#
_cell.length_a   1.000
_cell.length_b   1.000
_cell.length_c   1.000
_cell.angle_alpha   90.00
_cell.angle_beta   90.00
_cell.angle_gamma   90.00
#
_symmetry.space_group_name_H-M   'P 1'
#
loop_
_entity.id
_entity.type
_entity.pdbx_description
1 polymer ?
#
loop_
_entity_poly.entity_id
_entity_poly.type
_entity_poly.pdbx_seq_one_letter_code
_entity_poly.pdbx_strand_id
1 'polypeptide(L)'
;MEEAERICRCHNADGAMEYWLEPDELAALRREIRVDPYWVPPGWKRGDPVSADGYALKAKMRVEELSKELAGLKREVSDEGSCEGDTAADDGGR
;
A
#
# COMPACT_ATOMS: atom_id res chain seq x y z
N MET A 1 10.86 43.84 6.37
CA MET A 1 9.80 43.42 5.43
C MET A 1 8.93 42.51 6.25
N GLU A 2 7.66 42.86 6.42
CA GLU A 2 6.71 42.04 7.17
C GLU A 2 6.39 40.84 6.27
N GLU A 3 6.85 39.65 6.64
CA GLU A 3 6.49 38.41 5.95
C GLU A 3 4.97 38.27 6.08
N ALA A 4 4.25 38.40 4.97
CA ALA A 4 2.80 38.32 5.01
C ALA A 4 2.40 36.86 5.29
N GLU A 5 1.87 36.63 6.48
CA GLU A 5 1.38 35.33 6.92
C GLU A 5 -0.10 35.18 6.56
N ARG A 6 -0.47 34.06 5.93
CA ARG A 6 -1.86 33.76 5.60
C ARG A 6 -2.47 32.89 6.70
N ILE A 7 -3.68 33.26 7.14
CA ILE A 7 -4.45 32.42 8.06
C ILE A 7 -5.06 31.26 7.25
N CYS A 8 -4.63 30.04 7.56
CA CYS A 8 -5.15 28.81 6.98
C CYS A 8 -6.06 28.08 7.96
N ARG A 9 -6.97 27.26 7.41
CA ARG A 9 -7.94 26.48 8.19
C ARG A 9 -8.20 25.09 7.60
N CYS A 10 -8.23 24.04 8.42
CA CYS A 10 -8.73 22.72 8.02
C CYS A 10 -9.40 21.98 9.18
N HIS A 11 -10.23 20.99 8.85
CA HIS A 11 -10.73 20.04 9.85
C HIS A 11 -9.66 18.98 10.11
N ASN A 12 -9.39 18.70 11.38
CA ASN A 12 -8.52 17.60 11.79
C ASN A 12 -9.25 16.24 11.76
N ALA A 13 -8.56 15.17 12.16
CA ALA A 13 -9.11 13.81 12.15
C ALA A 13 -10.33 13.63 13.07
N ASP A 14 -10.42 14.44 14.14
CA ASP A 14 -11.56 14.46 15.08
C ASP A 14 -12.70 15.37 14.58
N GLY A 15 -12.54 16.00 13.41
CA GLY A 15 -13.49 16.93 12.82
C GLY A 15 -13.43 18.34 13.40
N ALA A 16 -12.53 18.62 14.34
CA ALA A 16 -12.34 19.95 14.91
C ALA A 16 -11.62 20.87 13.92
N MET A 17 -11.99 22.15 13.94
CA MET A 17 -11.45 23.15 13.02
C MET A 17 -10.14 23.71 13.59
N GLU A 18 -9.03 23.48 12.90
CA GLU A 18 -7.68 23.96 13.28
C GLU A 18 -7.27 25.16 12.43
N TYR A 19 -6.50 26.06 13.06
CA TYR A 19 -6.00 27.28 12.45
C TYR A 19 -4.47 27.32 12.56
N TRP A 20 -3.80 27.75 11.50
CA TRP A 20 -2.36 28.03 11.53
C TRP A 20 -2.00 29.20 10.62
N LEU A 21 -0.85 29.81 10.91
CA LEU A 21 -0.25 30.85 10.08
C LEU A 21 0.69 30.18 9.08
N GLU A 22 0.42 30.38 7.80
CA GLU A 22 1.25 29.88 6.71
C GLU A 22 2.13 31.03 6.18
N PRO A 23 3.47 30.89 6.21
CA PRO A 23 4.37 31.83 5.56
C PRO A 23 4.16 31.86 4.04
N ASP A 24 4.26 33.04 3.43
CA ASP A 24 4.09 33.20 1.98
C ASP A 24 5.07 32.33 1.15
N GLU A 25 6.28 32.08 1.67
CA GLU A 25 7.26 31.18 1.03
C GLU A 25 6.75 29.73 0.97
N LEU A 26 6.09 29.25 2.04
CA LEU A 26 5.52 27.92 2.08
C LEU A 26 4.31 27.81 1.14
N ALA A 27 3.49 28.86 1.07
CA ALA A 27 2.37 28.94 0.13
C ALA A 27 2.84 28.96 -1.33
N ALA A 28 3.96 29.65 -1.63
CA ALA A 28 4.59 29.66 -2.94
C ALA A 28 5.14 28.28 -3.32
N LEU A 29 5.84 27.62 -2.39
CA LEU A 29 6.35 26.26 -2.58
C LEU A 29 5.22 25.29 -2.89
N ARG A 30 4.15 25.25 -2.09
CA ARG A 30 2.98 24.37 -2.32
C ARG A 30 2.35 24.56 -3.71
N ARG A 31 2.34 25.80 -4.22
CA ARG A 31 1.89 26.09 -5.59
C ARG A 31 2.82 25.52 -6.66
N GLU A 32 4.13 25.57 -6.43
CA GLU A 32 5.15 25.08 -7.34
C GLU A 32 5.17 23.56 -7.42
N ILE A 33 5.25 22.87 -6.28
CA ILE A 33 5.33 21.40 -6.22
C ILE A 33 3.97 20.71 -6.36
N ARG A 34 2.86 21.48 -6.37
CA ARG A 34 1.45 21.03 -6.49
C ARG A 34 1.04 19.94 -5.47
N VAL A 35 1.83 19.73 -4.43
CA VAL A 35 1.66 18.73 -3.37
C VAL A 35 2.05 19.40 -2.06
N ASP A 36 1.23 19.27 -1.03
CA ASP A 36 1.56 19.78 0.30
C ASP A 36 2.41 18.75 1.07
N PRO A 37 3.66 19.08 1.46
CA PRO A 37 4.55 18.15 2.17
C PRO A 37 4.02 17.70 3.53
N TYR A 38 3.13 18.48 4.15
CA TYR A 38 2.62 18.24 5.50
C TYR A 38 1.17 17.73 5.49
N TRP A 39 0.54 17.62 4.33
CA TRP A 39 -0.82 17.12 4.23
C TRP A 39 -0.85 15.60 4.33
N VAL A 40 -1.54 15.11 5.36
CA VAL A 40 -1.83 13.69 5.53
C VAL A 40 -3.27 13.43 5.03
N PRO A 41 -3.46 12.59 4.01
CA PRO A 41 -4.80 12.29 3.51
C PRO A 41 -5.68 11.65 4.61
N PRO A 42 -7.00 11.90 4.61
CA PRO A 42 -7.91 11.23 5.52
C PRO A 42 -7.80 9.70 5.39
N GLY A 43 -7.67 8.98 6.51
CA GLY A 43 -7.58 7.51 6.54
C GLY A 43 -6.17 6.91 6.50
N TRP A 44 -5.14 7.75 6.45
CA TRP A 44 -3.75 7.33 6.54
C TRP A 44 -3.31 6.85 7.93
N LYS A 45 -2.52 5.78 7.99
CA LYS A 45 -1.89 5.29 9.23
C LYS A 45 -0.39 5.57 9.21
N ARG A 46 0.20 5.70 10.40
CA ARG A 46 1.66 5.82 10.54
C ARG A 46 2.33 4.59 9.90
N GLY A 47 3.19 4.82 8.91
CA GLY A 47 3.84 3.78 8.11
C GLY A 47 3.27 3.60 6.70
N ASP A 48 2.20 4.31 6.33
CA ASP A 48 1.76 4.37 4.94
C ASP A 48 2.72 5.22 4.07
N PRO A 49 2.94 4.84 2.80
CA PRO A 49 3.96 5.44 1.94
C PRO A 49 3.54 6.81 1.37
N VAL A 50 4.34 7.86 1.56
CA VAL A 50 3.94 9.28 1.29
C VAL A 50 4.14 9.71 -0.15
N SER A 51 4.69 8.84 -0.97
CA SER A 51 4.99 9.09 -2.37
C SER A 51 4.41 8.00 -3.26
N ALA A 52 4.15 8.36 -4.53
CA ALA A 52 3.73 7.41 -5.56
C ALA A 52 4.72 6.23 -5.68
N ASP A 53 6.02 6.51 -5.58
CA ASP A 53 7.07 5.49 -5.62
C ASP A 53 6.99 4.53 -4.42
N GLY A 54 6.68 5.05 -3.23
CA GLY A 54 6.48 4.24 -2.03
C GLY A 54 5.27 3.30 -2.16
N TYR A 55 4.17 3.79 -2.76
CA TYR A 55 3.01 2.96 -3.07
C TYR A 55 3.35 1.88 -4.12
N ALA A 56 4.05 2.24 -5.19
CA ALA A 56 4.47 1.31 -6.23
C ALA A 56 5.38 0.21 -5.66
N LEU A 57 6.31 0.56 -4.77
CA LEU A 57 7.18 -0.40 -4.09
C LEU A 57 6.38 -1.35 -3.18
N LYS A 58 5.47 -0.82 -2.35
CA LYS A 58 4.61 -1.63 -1.46
C LYS A 58 3.74 -2.60 -2.26
N ALA A 59 3.17 -2.15 -3.38
CA ALA A 59 2.39 -2.99 -4.28
C ALA A 59 3.24 -4.11 -4.90
N LYS A 60 4.44 -3.79 -5.39
CA LYS A 60 5.37 -4.79 -5.96
C LYS A 60 5.72 -5.88 -4.95
N MET A 61 6.08 -5.50 -3.72
CA MET A 61 6.38 -6.47 -2.65
C MET A 61 5.20 -7.40 -2.38
N ARG A 62 3.96 -6.86 -2.33
CA ARG A 62 2.77 -7.68 -2.11
C ARG A 62 2.49 -8.63 -3.27
N VAL A 63 2.71 -8.20 -4.50
CA VAL A 63 2.57 -9.07 -5.69
C VAL A 63 3.60 -10.21 -5.66
N GLU A 64 4.85 -9.94 -5.29
CA GLU A 64 5.88 -10.97 -5.17
C GLU A 64 5.54 -11.99 -4.09
N GLU A 65 5.06 -11.55 -2.93
CA GLU A 65 4.62 -12.41 -1.84
C GLU A 65 3.47 -13.32 -2.26
N LEU A 66 2.41 -12.74 -2.83
CA LEU A 66 1.26 -13.49 -3.37
C LEU A 66 1.67 -14.49 -4.46
N SER A 67 2.63 -14.10 -5.31
CA SER A 67 3.13 -14.98 -6.37
C SER A 67 3.85 -16.20 -5.80
N LYS A 68 4.59 -16.03 -4.69
CA LYS A 68 5.24 -17.14 -3.97
C LYS A 68 4.22 -18.05 -3.31
N GLU A 69 3.21 -17.48 -2.65
CA GLU A 69 2.10 -18.24 -2.04
C GLU A 69 1.37 -19.08 -3.09
N LEU A 70 0.99 -18.48 -4.24
CA LEU A 70 0.33 -19.19 -5.34
C LEU A 70 1.20 -20.30 -5.94
N ALA A 71 2.50 -20.07 -6.07
CA ALA A 71 3.43 -21.09 -6.55
C ALA A 71 3.57 -22.26 -5.57
N GLY A 72 3.52 -21.99 -4.27
CA GLY A 72 3.50 -23.02 -3.22
C GLY A 72 2.24 -23.88 -3.31
N LEU A 73 1.06 -23.24 -3.27
CA LEU A 73 -0.23 -23.92 -3.38
C LEU A 73 -0.36 -24.75 -4.67
N LYS A 74 0.16 -24.24 -5.79
CA LYS A 74 0.14 -24.98 -7.06
C LYS A 74 0.94 -26.29 -7.00
N ARG A 75 2.04 -26.33 -6.25
CA ARG A 75 2.83 -27.56 -6.05
C ARG A 75 2.08 -28.54 -5.16
N GLU A 76 1.56 -28.08 -4.03
CA GLU A 76 0.77 -28.91 -3.10
C GLU A 76 -0.39 -29.61 -3.82
N VAL A 77 -1.18 -28.86 -4.60
CA VAL A 77 -2.30 -29.41 -5.39
C VAL A 77 -1.83 -30.39 -6.47
N SER A 78 -0.65 -30.19 -7.06
CA SER A 78 -0.09 -31.10 -8.08
C SER A 78 0.47 -32.38 -7.46
N ASP A 79 1.05 -32.29 -6.27
CA ASP A 79 1.61 -33.42 -5.53
C ASP A 79 0.50 -34.31 -4.94
N GLU A 80 -0.61 -33.72 -4.47
CA GLU A 80 -1.79 -34.46 -3.98
C GLU A 80 -2.53 -35.23 -5.09
N GLY A 81 -2.45 -34.76 -6.34
CA GLY A 81 -2.99 -35.47 -7.50
C GLY A 81 -2.18 -36.70 -7.95
N SER A 82 -0.98 -36.92 -7.39
CA SER A 82 -0.12 -38.06 -7.75
C SER A 82 -0.37 -39.31 -6.90
N CYS A 83 -1.09 -39.21 -5.78
CA CYS A 83 -1.27 -40.31 -4.83
C CYS A 83 -2.49 -41.21 -5.10
N GLU A 84 -3.37 -40.86 -6.04
CA GLU A 84 -4.61 -41.61 -6.33
C GLU A 84 -4.45 -42.74 -7.39
N GLY A 85 -3.21 -43.14 -7.71
CA GLY A 85 -2.91 -43.94 -8.90
C GLY A 85 -2.31 -45.33 -8.72
N ASP A 86 -2.25 -45.93 -7.53
CA ASP A 86 -1.67 -47.28 -7.35
C ASP A 86 -2.58 -48.18 -6.49
N THR A 87 -3.69 -48.68 -7.05
CA THR A 87 -4.34 -49.89 -6.53
C THR A 87 -4.28 -51.01 -7.57
N ALA A 88 -3.27 -51.85 -7.36
CA ALA A 88 -3.11 -53.24 -7.76
C ALA A 88 -4.16 -53.85 -8.71
N ALA A 89 -3.74 -54.17 -9.93
CA ALA A 89 -4.28 -55.30 -10.69
C ALA A 89 -3.28 -56.46 -10.59
N ASP A 90 -3.40 -57.25 -9.51
CA ASP A 90 -2.90 -58.63 -9.44
C ASP A 90 -4.12 -59.55 -9.48
N ASP A 91 -4.38 -60.12 -10.65
CA ASP A 91 -5.27 -61.25 -10.90
C ASP A 91 -4.71 -61.90 -12.17
N GLY A 92 -3.98 -63.01 -12.08
CA GLY A 92 -4.42 -64.25 -11.49
C GLY A 92 -4.58 -65.22 -12.64
N GLY A 93 -3.58 -66.08 -12.82
CA GLY A 93 -3.48 -66.93 -13.99
C GLY A 93 -4.61 -67.96 -14.14
N ARG A 94 -4.88 -68.34 -15.39
CA ARG A 94 -5.18 -69.72 -15.77
C ARG A 94 -4.93 -69.96 -17.25
#